data_AF-A0A5F9CEB7-F1
#
_entry.id   AF-A0A5F9CEB7-F1
#
_cell.length_a   1.000
_cell.length_b   1.000
_cell.length_c   1.000
_cell.angle_alpha   90.00
_cell.angle_beta   90.00
_cell.angle_gamma   90.00
#
_symmetry.space_group_name_H-M   'P 1'
#
loop_
_entity.id
_entity.type
_entity.pdbx_description
1 polymer ?
#
loop_
_entity_poly.entity_id
_entity_poly.type
_entity_poly.pdbx_seq_one_letter_code
_entity_poly.pdbx_strand_id
1 'polypeptide(L)'
;MVKLANPLYTEWILEAIQKIKKQKQRPSEERICHAVSTSHGLDKKTVSEQLELSVQDGSVLKVTNKGLASYKDPDNPGRFSAVKPGTFPKSAKGSRGSCNDLRNVDWNRLLRRAIEGLEEPNGSSLKNIEKYLRNQSDLASTTNNPAFQQRLRLGAKRAVNNGRLLKDGPQYRVNYGSLDGKGAPQYPSAFPSSLPPVSLLPHEKDQPRADPIPICSFCLGTKESNREKKPEELLSCADCGSSGKLWLFFVLFSGFPLLS
;
A
#
# COMPACT_ATOMS: atom_id res chain seq x y z
N MET A 1 -0.24 -20.59 26.90
CA MET A 1 -0.34 -21.29 25.61
C MET A 1 1.03 -21.85 25.31
N VAL A 2 1.14 -23.19 25.28
CA VAL A 2 2.38 -23.89 24.93
C VAL A 2 2.52 -23.79 23.42
N LYS A 3 3.64 -23.28 22.91
CA LYS A 3 3.96 -23.32 21.48
C LYS A 3 4.35 -24.76 21.15
N LEU A 4 3.57 -25.44 20.31
CA LEU A 4 3.81 -26.79 19.83
C LEU A 4 4.92 -26.81 18.76
N ALA A 5 5.08 -25.72 18.03
CA ALA A 5 6.08 -25.53 17.00
C ALA A 5 7.37 -24.94 17.59
N ASN A 6 8.51 -25.54 17.23
CA ASN A 6 9.82 -24.96 17.52
C ASN A 6 9.98 -23.58 16.82
N PRO A 7 10.26 -22.50 17.58
CA PRO A 7 10.25 -21.13 17.06
C PRO A 7 11.25 -20.89 15.92
N LEU A 8 12.38 -21.61 15.88
CA LEU A 8 13.38 -21.47 14.82
C LEU A 8 12.84 -21.88 13.45
N TYR A 9 12.15 -23.03 13.39
CA TYR A 9 11.57 -23.48 12.14
C TYR A 9 10.37 -22.62 11.72
N THR A 10 9.59 -22.12 12.68
CA THR A 10 8.48 -21.20 12.38
C THR A 10 8.99 -19.92 11.73
N GLU A 11 10.12 -19.38 12.18
CA GLU A 11 10.78 -18.23 11.56
C GLU A 11 11.20 -18.53 10.11
N TRP A 12 11.85 -19.67 9.87
CA TRP A 12 12.26 -20.07 8.51
C TRP A 12 11.09 -20.31 7.57
N ILE A 13 9.98 -20.86 8.09
CA ILE A 13 8.74 -21.05 7.34
C ILE A 13 8.12 -19.69 6.97
N LEU A 14 8.05 -18.75 7.92
CA LEU A 14 7.52 -17.41 7.67
C LEU A 14 8.39 -16.65 6.65
N GLU A 15 9.72 -16.76 6.76
CA GLU A 15 10.65 -16.17 5.79
C GLU A 15 10.43 -16.74 4.39
N ALA A 16 10.26 -18.07 4.28
CA ALA A 16 9.95 -18.73 3.01
C ALA A 16 8.61 -18.24 2.41
N ILE A 17 7.56 -18.14 3.22
CA ILE A 17 6.25 -17.59 2.79
C ILE A 17 6.41 -16.16 2.27
N GLN A 18 7.19 -15.31 2.96
CA GLN A 18 7.45 -13.94 2.55
C GLN A 18 8.24 -13.87 1.23
N LYS A 19 9.27 -14.71 1.04
CA LYS A 19 10.03 -14.80 -0.22
C LYS A 19 9.13 -15.20 -1.39
N ILE A 20 8.28 -16.21 -1.22
CA ILE A 20 7.34 -16.67 -2.25
C ILE A 20 6.33 -15.56 -2.58
N LYS A 21 5.81 -14.85 -1.56
CA LYS A 21 4.89 -13.72 -1.73
C LYS A 21 5.55 -12.55 -2.49
N LYS A 22 6.85 -12.27 -2.24
CA LYS A 22 7.62 -11.25 -2.97
C LYS A 22 7.73 -11.57 -4.46
N GLN A 23 7.82 -12.85 -4.81
CA GLN A 23 7.83 -13.33 -6.19
C GLN A 23 6.43 -13.38 -6.85
N LYS A 24 5.37 -12.87 -6.17
CA LYS A 24 3.96 -12.95 -6.59
C LYS A 24 3.50 -14.39 -6.85
N GLN A 25 4.15 -15.35 -6.19
CA GLN A 25 3.88 -16.77 -6.29
C GLN A 25 2.98 -17.24 -5.14
N ARG A 26 2.25 -18.35 -5.33
CA ARG A 26 1.39 -18.92 -4.28
C ARG A 26 2.26 -19.70 -3.27
N PRO A 27 2.19 -19.38 -1.96
CA PRO A 27 2.83 -20.17 -0.91
C PRO A 27 2.03 -21.45 -0.64
N SER A 28 2.22 -22.45 -1.51
CA SER A 28 1.78 -23.83 -1.29
C SER A 28 2.77 -24.58 -0.40
N GLU A 29 2.33 -25.70 0.17
CA GLU A 29 3.17 -26.56 1.00
C GLU A 29 4.46 -26.97 0.28
N GLU A 30 4.35 -27.45 -0.96
CA GLU A 30 5.49 -27.87 -1.76
C GLU A 30 6.51 -26.76 -1.99
N ARG A 31 6.03 -25.53 -2.21
CA ARG A 31 6.90 -24.36 -2.44
C ARG A 31 7.59 -23.92 -1.18
N ILE A 32 6.92 -24.00 -0.04
CA ILE A 32 7.50 -23.70 1.27
C ILE A 32 8.56 -24.75 1.59
N CYS A 33 8.26 -26.04 1.44
CA CYS A 33 9.25 -27.10 1.63
C CYS A 33 10.47 -26.89 0.74
N HIS A 34 10.27 -26.63 -0.56
CA HIS A 34 11.39 -26.40 -1.47
C HIS A 34 12.21 -25.15 -1.11
N ALA A 35 11.56 -24.04 -0.73
CA ALA A 35 12.24 -22.82 -0.34
C ALA A 35 13.04 -23.00 0.97
N VAL A 36 12.50 -23.72 1.94
CA VAL A 36 13.17 -24.01 3.22
C VAL A 36 14.30 -25.03 3.02
N SER A 37 14.10 -26.08 2.22
CA SER A 37 15.18 -27.03 1.87
C SER A 37 16.33 -26.34 1.14
N THR A 38 16.03 -25.43 0.20
CA THR A 38 17.07 -24.69 -0.53
C THR A 38 17.78 -23.66 0.35
N SER A 39 17.09 -23.03 1.30
CA SER A 39 17.68 -21.98 2.15
C SER A 39 18.43 -22.53 3.37
N HIS A 40 17.89 -23.59 3.99
CA HIS A 40 18.35 -24.11 5.29
C HIS A 40 18.72 -25.60 5.27
N GLY A 41 18.60 -26.29 4.14
CA GLY A 41 19.03 -27.69 4.00
C GLY A 41 18.14 -28.70 4.74
N LEU A 42 16.91 -28.34 5.08
CA LEU A 42 16.01 -29.21 5.84
C LEU A 42 15.27 -30.24 4.99
N ASP A 43 15.00 -31.40 5.60
CA ASP A 43 14.18 -32.44 5.00
C ASP A 43 12.73 -32.01 4.81
N LYS A 44 12.17 -32.36 3.64
CA LYS A 44 10.78 -32.05 3.26
C LYS A 44 9.76 -32.52 4.31
N LYS A 45 9.99 -33.67 4.95
CA LYS A 45 9.10 -34.26 5.95
C LYS A 45 9.05 -33.39 7.21
N THR A 46 10.22 -33.05 7.75
CA THR A 46 10.36 -32.19 8.94
C THR A 46 9.73 -30.81 8.72
N VAL A 47 9.89 -30.22 7.52
CA VAL A 47 9.27 -28.93 7.20
C VAL A 47 7.75 -29.01 7.11
N SER A 48 7.20 -30.09 6.55
CA SER A 48 5.74 -30.31 6.45
C SER A 48 5.11 -30.49 7.84
N GLU A 49 5.69 -31.34 8.69
CA GLU A 49 5.24 -31.53 10.08
C GLU A 49 5.26 -30.22 10.87
N GLN A 50 6.36 -29.48 10.75
CA GLN A 50 6.54 -28.24 11.48
C GLN A 50 5.68 -27.08 10.95
N LEU A 51 5.34 -27.10 9.66
CA LEU A 51 4.35 -26.21 9.06
C LEU A 51 2.96 -26.50 9.63
N GLU A 52 2.58 -27.77 9.79
CA GLU A 52 1.31 -28.17 10.39
C GLU A 52 1.22 -27.78 11.87
N LEU A 53 2.30 -28.01 12.65
CA LEU A 53 2.40 -27.53 14.03
C LEU A 53 2.29 -26.00 14.12
N SER A 54 2.93 -25.28 13.21
CA SER A 54 2.86 -23.80 13.16
C SER A 54 1.45 -23.31 12.81
N VAL A 55 0.66 -24.11 12.08
CA VAL A 55 -0.76 -23.83 11.81
C VAL A 55 -1.62 -24.09 13.04
N GLN A 56 -1.36 -25.18 13.78
CA GLN A 56 -2.06 -25.48 15.03
C GLN A 56 -1.81 -24.42 16.10
N ASP A 57 -0.57 -23.92 16.20
CA ASP A 57 -0.18 -22.83 17.08
C ASP A 57 -0.75 -21.46 16.68
N GLY A 58 -1.35 -21.35 15.49
CA GLY A 58 -1.88 -20.09 14.96
C GLY A 58 -0.80 -19.10 14.52
N SER A 59 0.47 -19.53 14.44
CA SER A 59 1.59 -18.72 13.91
C SER A 59 1.59 -18.68 12.38
N VAL A 60 0.90 -19.62 11.72
CA VAL A 60 0.68 -19.65 10.27
C VAL A 60 -0.81 -19.93 9.99
N LEU A 61 -1.43 -19.17 9.09
CA LEU A 61 -2.82 -19.38 8.67
C LEU A 61 -2.88 -20.25 7.41
N LYS A 62 -3.51 -21.43 7.52
CA LYS A 62 -3.84 -22.28 6.36
C LYS A 62 -5.19 -21.86 5.77
N VAL A 63 -5.19 -21.47 4.50
CA VAL A 63 -6.38 -21.10 3.73
C VAL A 63 -6.56 -22.11 2.60
N THR A 64 -7.66 -22.86 2.60
CA THR A 64 -8.00 -23.77 1.51
C THR A 64 -8.91 -23.06 0.52
N ASN A 65 -8.54 -23.07 -0.77
CA ASN A 65 -9.37 -22.56 -1.85
C ASN A 65 -9.44 -23.63 -2.94
N LYS A 66 -10.64 -24.17 -3.19
CA LYS A 66 -10.91 -25.22 -4.19
C LYS A 66 -9.94 -26.41 -4.09
N GLY A 67 -9.72 -26.93 -2.88
CA GLY A 67 -8.83 -28.08 -2.62
C GLY A 67 -7.33 -27.75 -2.51
N LEU A 68 -6.91 -26.53 -2.83
CA LEU A 68 -5.51 -26.11 -2.70
C LEU A 68 -5.30 -25.34 -1.38
N ALA A 69 -4.41 -25.84 -0.53
CA ALA A 69 -3.97 -25.14 0.68
C ALA A 69 -2.98 -24.01 0.33
N SER A 70 -3.15 -22.85 0.95
CA SER A 70 -2.23 -21.72 0.90
C SER A 70 -1.93 -21.27 2.31
N TYR A 71 -0.65 -21.11 2.62
CA TYR A 71 -0.22 -20.71 3.96
C TYR A 71 0.07 -19.20 3.97
N LYS A 72 -0.35 -18.52 5.03
CA LYS A 72 -0.24 -17.06 5.19
C LYS A 72 0.25 -16.71 6.58
N ASP A 73 0.90 -15.57 6.68
CA ASP A 73 1.33 -14.98 7.94
C ASP A 73 0.13 -14.27 8.61
N PRO A 74 -0.21 -14.58 9.89
CA PRO A 74 -1.28 -13.93 10.64
C PRO A 74 -1.03 -12.42 10.87
N ASP A 75 0.23 -11.99 10.95
CA ASP A 75 0.63 -10.60 11.20
C ASP A 75 0.72 -9.76 9.93
N ASN A 76 0.59 -10.38 8.75
CA ASN A 76 0.46 -9.69 7.47
C ASN A 76 -0.88 -10.02 6.79
N PRO A 77 -2.01 -9.58 7.38
CA PRO A 77 -3.35 -9.74 6.80
C PRO A 77 -3.48 -8.77 5.63
N GLY A 78 -2.85 -9.11 4.52
CA GLY A 78 -3.14 -8.52 3.23
C GLY A 78 -4.59 -8.81 2.87
N ARG A 79 -5.50 -7.94 3.32
CA ARG A 79 -6.87 -7.75 2.84
C ARG A 79 -7.93 -8.81 3.10
N PHE A 80 -7.77 -9.71 4.05
CA PHE A 80 -8.90 -10.53 4.50
C PHE A 80 -9.05 -10.42 6.01
N SER A 81 -10.04 -9.62 6.40
CA SER A 81 -10.61 -9.67 7.74
C SER A 81 -10.89 -11.12 8.09
N ALA A 82 -10.36 -11.57 9.22
CA ALA A 82 -10.82 -12.78 9.85
C ALA A 82 -12.29 -12.57 10.23
N VAL A 83 -13.21 -12.96 9.34
CA VAL A 83 -14.61 -13.13 9.71
C VAL A 83 -14.66 -14.40 10.55
N LYS A 84 -14.51 -14.24 11.86
CA LYS A 84 -15.15 -15.16 12.79
C LYS A 84 -16.61 -14.70 12.92
N PRO A 85 -17.61 -15.56 12.67
CA PRO A 85 -18.99 -15.24 13.00
C PRO A 85 -19.18 -15.39 14.51
N GLY A 86 -19.65 -14.33 15.18
CA GLY A 86 -20.17 -14.43 16.55
C GLY A 86 -19.76 -13.30 17.48
N THR A 87 -20.67 -12.32 17.61
CA THR A 87 -21.00 -11.59 18.86
C THR A 87 -20.16 -10.36 19.26
N PHE A 88 -20.62 -9.18 18.82
CA PHE A 88 -20.72 -7.84 19.46
C PHE A 88 -19.51 -7.17 20.22
N PRO A 89 -19.51 -5.81 20.36
CA PRO A 89 -18.31 -4.98 20.24
C PRO A 89 -17.75 -4.42 21.57
N LYS A 90 -16.58 -3.74 21.43
CA LYS A 90 -15.85 -2.85 22.37
C LYS A 90 -14.84 -3.54 23.31
N SER A 91 -13.56 -3.35 23.02
CA SER A 91 -12.73 -2.39 23.77
C SER A 91 -11.31 -2.34 23.24
N ALA A 92 -10.80 -1.12 23.15
CA ALA A 92 -9.40 -0.82 22.95
C ALA A 92 -8.55 -1.47 24.05
N LYS A 93 -7.62 -2.36 23.68
CA LYS A 93 -6.38 -2.57 24.44
C LYS A 93 -5.35 -3.34 23.62
N GLY A 94 -4.22 -2.68 23.35
CA GLY A 94 -2.91 -3.32 23.38
C GLY A 94 -2.45 -4.07 22.15
N SER A 95 -2.15 -3.36 21.05
CA SER A 95 -1.11 -3.83 20.13
C SER A 95 0.24 -3.55 20.81
N ARG A 96 0.78 -4.57 21.50
CA ARG A 96 2.20 -4.61 21.85
C ARG A 96 2.90 -5.49 20.82
N GLY A 97 3.77 -4.86 20.04
CA GLY A 97 4.89 -5.53 19.39
C GLY A 97 4.74 -5.76 17.89
N SER A 98 5.12 -4.77 17.08
CA SER A 98 6.12 -5.02 16.05
C SER A 98 6.83 -3.71 15.69
N CYS A 99 8.12 -3.82 15.43
CA CYS A 99 9.12 -2.78 15.57
C CYS A 99 8.96 -1.59 14.60
N ASN A 100 9.13 -0.40 15.16
CA ASN A 100 9.76 0.83 14.65
C ASN A 100 9.97 1.02 13.13
N ASP A 101 8.98 0.70 12.29
CA ASP A 101 8.96 1.18 10.90
C ASP A 101 7.96 2.33 10.77
N LEU A 102 8.50 3.56 10.71
CA LEU A 102 7.76 4.79 10.38
C LEU A 102 6.92 4.66 9.08
N ARG A 103 7.20 3.66 8.23
CA ARG A 103 6.42 3.35 7.02
C ARG A 103 5.05 2.75 7.32
N ASN A 104 4.89 2.04 8.45
CA ASN A 104 3.63 1.40 8.84
C ASN A 104 2.81 2.24 9.82
N VAL A 105 3.24 3.47 10.10
CA VAL A 105 2.54 4.41 10.97
C VAL A 105 1.39 5.07 10.20
N ASP A 106 0.18 5.02 10.78
CA ASP A 106 -1.01 5.69 10.25
C ASP A 106 -0.94 7.22 10.44
N TRP A 107 -0.15 7.89 9.60
CA TRP A 107 0.01 9.35 9.64
C TRP A 107 -1.31 10.10 9.57
N ASN A 108 -2.27 9.60 8.79
CA ASN A 108 -3.60 10.19 8.71
C ASN A 108 -4.37 10.16 10.04
N ARG A 109 -4.21 9.08 10.82
CA ARG A 109 -4.85 8.94 12.14
C ARG A 109 -4.18 9.87 13.15
N LEU A 110 -2.85 9.94 13.11
CA LEU A 110 -2.08 10.84 13.97
C LEU A 110 -2.37 12.31 13.71
N LEU A 111 -2.41 12.72 12.43
CA LEU A 111 -2.71 14.10 12.05
C LEU A 111 -4.12 14.51 12.46
N ARG A 112 -5.13 13.65 12.25
CA ARG A 112 -6.50 13.93 12.72
C ARG A 112 -6.57 14.05 14.23
N ARG A 113 -6.04 13.06 14.97
CA ARG A 113 -6.01 13.08 16.43
C ARG A 113 -5.30 14.32 16.99
N ALA A 114 -4.26 14.80 16.31
CA ALA A 114 -3.55 16.00 16.73
C ALA A 114 -4.33 17.29 16.47
N ILE A 115 -4.97 17.42 15.30
CA ILE A 115 -5.79 18.61 14.99
C ILE A 115 -7.05 18.63 15.86
N GLU A 116 -7.68 17.47 16.08
CA GLU A 116 -8.83 17.31 16.99
C GLU A 116 -8.46 17.64 18.43
N GLY A 117 -7.31 17.18 18.92
CA GLY A 117 -6.89 17.43 20.30
C GLY A 117 -6.31 18.82 20.58
N LEU A 118 -6.00 19.60 19.55
CA LEU A 118 -5.58 21.00 19.69
C LEU A 118 -6.78 21.97 19.71
N GLU A 119 -7.95 21.54 19.22
CA GLU A 119 -9.21 22.31 19.24
C GLU A 119 -9.09 23.76 18.72
N GLU A 120 -8.18 24.01 17.77
CA GLU A 120 -8.01 25.34 17.17
C GLU A 120 -9.05 25.59 16.06
N PRO A 121 -9.90 26.64 16.15
CA PRO A 121 -11.01 26.86 15.21
C PRO A 121 -10.56 27.09 13.75
N ASN A 122 -9.34 27.59 13.57
CA ASN A 122 -8.73 27.84 12.25
C ASN A 122 -7.77 26.71 11.82
N GLY A 123 -7.71 25.61 12.57
CA GLY A 123 -6.76 24.52 12.38
C GLY A 123 -5.40 24.79 12.98
N SER A 124 -4.49 23.83 12.80
CA SER A 124 -3.22 23.79 13.51
C SER A 124 -2.01 23.83 12.61
N SER A 125 -0.99 24.55 13.05
CA SER A 125 0.31 24.56 12.37
C SER A 125 1.01 23.21 12.50
N LEU A 126 1.86 22.87 11.52
CA LEU A 126 2.62 21.62 11.57
C LEU A 126 3.52 21.54 12.82
N LYS A 127 3.99 22.68 13.33
CA LYS A 127 4.77 22.79 14.57
C LYS A 127 3.93 22.46 15.81
N ASN A 128 2.69 22.96 15.88
CA ASN A 128 1.78 22.66 17.01
C ASN A 128 1.38 21.18 16.99
N ILE A 129 1.09 20.64 15.80
CA ILE A 129 0.80 19.21 15.60
C ILE A 129 1.98 18.35 16.06
N GLU A 130 3.22 18.73 15.70
CA GLU A 130 4.42 18.03 16.13
C GLU A 130 4.58 18.04 17.66
N LYS A 131 4.41 19.22 18.28
CA LYS A 131 4.48 19.38 19.74
C LYS A 131 3.43 18.55 20.45
N TYR A 132 2.20 18.54 19.95
CA TYR A 132 1.12 17.72 20.49
C TYR A 132 1.46 16.23 20.43
N LEU A 133 1.95 15.75 19.28
CA LEU A 133 2.33 14.34 19.12
C LEU A 133 3.51 13.94 20.01
N ARG A 134 4.50 14.83 20.23
CA ARG A 134 5.63 14.61 21.16
C ARG A 134 5.18 14.52 22.62
N ASN A 135 4.12 15.23 23.00
CA ASN A 135 3.57 15.19 24.34
C ASN A 135 2.72 13.93 24.61
N GLN A 136 2.42 13.11 23.60
CA GLN A 136 1.70 11.85 23.78
C GLN A 136 2.66 10.72 24.14
N SER A 137 2.51 10.13 25.35
CA SER A 137 3.34 9.01 25.82
C SER A 137 3.25 7.77 24.92
N ASP A 138 2.10 7.55 24.29
CA ASP A 138 1.85 6.42 23.39
C ASP A 138 2.71 6.45 22.11
N LEU A 139 3.25 7.62 21.75
CA LEU A 139 3.96 7.86 20.49
C LEU A 139 5.45 8.14 20.68
N ALA A 140 5.95 8.07 21.91
CA ALA A 140 7.33 8.42 22.26
C ALA A 140 8.38 7.68 21.39
N SER A 141 8.14 6.41 21.07
CA SER A 141 9.00 5.61 20.19
C SER A 141 9.03 6.11 18.74
N THR A 142 7.93 6.69 18.25
CA THR A 142 7.81 7.24 16.89
C THR A 142 8.35 8.67 16.81
N THR A 143 8.15 9.48 17.85
CA THR A 143 8.53 10.90 17.89
C THR A 143 10.01 11.12 18.17
N ASN A 144 10.66 10.18 18.88
CA ASN A 144 12.10 10.23 19.16
C ASN A 144 12.96 9.89 17.93
N ASN A 145 12.35 9.43 16.83
CA ASN A 145 13.07 9.13 15.62
C ASN A 145 13.42 10.42 14.84
N PRO A 146 14.67 10.63 14.38
CA PRO A 146 15.05 11.82 13.62
C PRO A 146 14.30 11.97 12.29
N ALA A 147 13.82 10.88 11.68
CA ALA A 147 13.02 10.91 10.47
C ALA A 147 11.54 11.30 10.71
N PHE A 148 11.11 11.45 11.97
CA PHE A 148 9.73 11.77 12.34
C PHE A 148 9.24 13.07 11.68
N GLN A 149 10.03 14.15 11.76
CA GLN A 149 9.65 15.45 11.21
C GLN A 149 9.42 15.39 9.68
N GLN A 150 10.33 14.73 8.97
CA GLN A 150 10.21 14.54 7.51
C GLN A 150 8.98 13.70 7.16
N ARG A 151 8.72 12.63 7.92
CA ARG A 151 7.58 11.74 7.71
C ARG A 151 6.24 12.40 8.04
N LEU A 152 6.18 13.19 9.10
CA LEU A 152 5.02 13.99 9.47
C LEU A 152 4.69 15.01 8.37
N ARG A 153 5.70 15.72 7.86
CA ARG A 153 5.55 16.69 6.75
C ARG A 153 5.04 16.02 5.48
N LEU A 154 5.59 14.87 5.12
CA LEU A 154 5.15 14.12 3.95
C LEU A 154 3.73 13.56 4.13
N GLY A 155 3.41 13.06 5.32
CA GLY A 155 2.08 12.60 5.69
C GLY A 155 1.03 13.71 5.57
N ALA A 156 1.35 14.91 6.07
CA ALA A 156 0.48 16.07 5.97
C ALA A 156 0.27 16.50 4.51
N LYS A 157 1.34 16.59 3.71
CA LYS A 157 1.24 16.93 2.28
C LYS A 157 0.37 15.92 1.51
N ARG A 158 0.54 14.63 1.77
CA ARG A 158 -0.28 13.56 1.17
C ARG A 158 -1.74 13.65 1.60
N ALA A 159 -2.01 13.92 2.87
CA ALA A 159 -3.36 14.04 3.38
C ALA A 159 -4.10 15.26 2.78
N VAL A 160 -3.38 16.35 2.50
CA VAL A 160 -3.91 17.51 1.76
C VAL A 160 -4.20 17.15 0.31
N ASN A 161 -3.27 16.50 -0.40
CA ASN A 161 -3.47 16.09 -1.79
C ASN A 161 -4.66 15.12 -1.95
N ASN A 162 -4.89 14.28 -0.96
CA ASN A 162 -6.02 13.34 -0.94
C ASN A 162 -7.34 13.98 -0.46
N GLY A 163 -7.37 15.30 -0.24
CA GLY A 163 -8.57 16.02 0.21
C GLY A 163 -9.04 15.69 1.64
N ARG A 164 -8.22 15.03 2.45
CA ARG A 164 -8.55 14.66 3.85
C ARG A 164 -8.18 15.75 4.85
N LEU A 165 -7.17 16.56 4.50
CA LEU A 165 -6.82 17.78 5.21
C LEU A 165 -6.97 18.95 4.25
N LEU A 166 -7.36 20.11 4.76
CA LEU A 166 -7.31 21.37 4.05
C LEU A 166 -6.09 22.15 4.58
N LYS A 167 -5.35 22.76 3.67
CA LYS A 167 -4.24 23.65 4.02
C LYS A 167 -4.72 25.09 3.83
N ASP A 168 -4.92 25.78 4.93
CA ASP A 168 -5.31 27.18 4.97
C ASP A 168 -4.08 28.00 5.40
N GLY A 169 -3.33 28.51 4.42
CA GLY A 169 -2.05 29.19 4.66
C GLY A 169 -1.05 28.31 5.44
N PRO A 170 -0.58 28.73 6.64
CA PRO A 170 0.33 27.96 7.49
C PRO A 170 -0.38 26.89 8.36
N GLN A 171 -1.71 26.82 8.32
CA GLN A 171 -2.53 25.96 9.18
C GLN A 171 -3.13 24.77 8.41
N TYR A 172 -3.29 23.65 9.11
CA TYR A 172 -3.88 22.42 8.61
C TYR A 172 -5.20 22.16 9.34
N ARG A 173 -6.27 21.91 8.58
CA ARG A 173 -7.61 21.60 9.10
C ARG A 173 -8.06 20.23 8.63
N VAL A 174 -8.84 19.54 9.45
CA VAL A 174 -9.47 18.27 9.05
C VAL A 174 -10.65 18.58 8.15
N ASN A 175 -10.72 17.93 6.98
CA ASN A 175 -11.89 18.01 6.12
C ASN A 175 -12.94 17.02 6.64
N TYR A 176 -13.82 17.48 7.53
CA TYR A 176 -15.05 16.77 7.86
C TYR A 176 -16.01 17.03 6.71
N GLY A 177 -16.00 16.16 5.71
CA GLY A 177 -16.91 16.27 4.56
C GLY A 177 -18.32 16.59 5.09
N SER A 178 -18.86 17.73 4.65
CA SER A 178 -20.13 18.26 5.09
C SER A 178 -21.20 17.16 5.09
N LEU A 179 -21.80 16.91 6.26
CA LEU A 179 -23.00 16.08 6.42
C LEU A 179 -24.28 16.85 6.03
N ASP A 180 -24.16 18.06 5.48
CA ASP A 180 -25.29 18.83 4.98
C ASP A 180 -25.42 18.68 3.46
N GLY A 181 -26.54 18.09 3.05
CA GLY A 181 -26.96 18.00 1.66
C GLY A 181 -27.10 19.37 0.99
N LYS A 182 -26.86 19.35 -0.33
CA LYS A 182 -26.79 20.48 -1.29
C LYS A 182 -25.44 21.16 -1.38
N GLY A 183 -24.63 20.62 -2.30
CA GLY A 183 -23.41 21.26 -2.77
C GLY A 183 -22.49 20.24 -3.40
N ALA A 184 -22.91 19.63 -4.51
CA ALA A 184 -21.94 18.99 -5.40
C ALA A 184 -20.86 20.03 -5.73
N PRO A 185 -19.55 19.69 -5.66
CA PRO A 185 -18.59 20.47 -6.41
C PRO A 185 -18.98 20.27 -7.87
N GLN A 186 -19.61 21.30 -8.45
CA GLN A 186 -19.72 21.42 -9.89
C GLN A 186 -18.29 21.46 -10.42
N TYR A 187 -17.78 20.31 -10.83
CA TYR A 187 -16.79 20.26 -11.88
C TYR A 187 -17.46 20.92 -13.10
N PRO A 188 -16.88 21.98 -13.68
CA PRO A 188 -17.23 22.33 -15.04
C PRO A 188 -16.81 21.15 -15.91
N SER A 189 -17.80 20.33 -16.28
CA SER A 189 -17.72 19.37 -17.36
C SER A 189 -17.65 20.15 -18.68
N ALA A 190 -16.50 20.74 -18.94
CA ALA A 190 -16.11 21.25 -20.23
C ALA A 190 -14.60 21.06 -20.31
N PHE A 191 -14.16 19.98 -20.97
CA PHE A 191 -12.84 19.98 -21.56
C PHE A 191 -12.81 21.15 -22.55
N PRO A 192 -11.95 22.17 -22.41
CA PRO A 192 -11.66 23.02 -23.54
C PRO A 192 -10.88 22.16 -24.55
N SER A 193 -11.48 21.93 -25.72
CA SER A 193 -10.92 21.15 -26.84
C SER A 193 -9.68 21.78 -27.49
N SER A 194 -8.84 22.49 -26.75
CA SER A 194 -7.61 23.10 -27.26
C SER A 194 -6.71 23.56 -26.11
N LEU A 195 -6.03 22.61 -25.45
CA LEU A 195 -4.77 22.95 -24.80
C LEU A 195 -3.71 23.03 -25.90
N PRO A 196 -2.89 24.10 -25.95
CA PRO A 196 -1.81 24.18 -26.93
C PRO A 196 -0.87 22.98 -26.74
N PRO A 197 -0.36 22.37 -27.81
CA PRO A 197 0.59 21.28 -27.69
C PRO A 197 1.77 21.77 -26.86
N VAL A 198 2.14 20.97 -25.86
CA VAL A 198 3.33 21.21 -25.05
C VAL A 198 4.51 21.23 -26.00
N SER A 199 5.00 22.43 -26.33
CA SER A 199 6.21 22.60 -27.12
C SER A 199 7.38 22.13 -26.27
N LEU A 200 7.86 20.92 -26.58
CA LEU A 200 9.06 20.33 -26.02
C LEU A 200 10.21 21.34 -26.06
N LEU A 201 10.95 21.45 -24.95
CA LEU A 201 12.14 22.29 -24.88
C LEU A 201 13.15 21.83 -25.96
N PRO A 202 13.98 22.71 -26.54
CA PRO A 202 14.86 22.36 -27.66
C PRO A 202 15.74 21.12 -27.42
N HIS A 203 16.11 20.81 -26.17
CA HIS A 203 16.91 19.63 -25.82
C HIS A 203 16.14 18.28 -25.84
N GLU A 204 14.80 18.30 -25.92
CA GLU A 204 13.93 17.10 -25.90
C GLU A 204 13.46 16.68 -27.31
N LYS A 205 13.82 17.44 -28.34
CA LYS A 205 13.44 17.14 -29.73
C LYS A 205 14.36 16.12 -30.40
N ASP A 206 15.64 16.11 -30.03
CA ASP A 206 16.66 15.29 -30.69
C ASP A 206 16.92 13.94 -29.98
N GLN A 207 16.11 13.59 -28.98
CA GLN A 207 16.24 12.31 -28.28
C GLN A 207 15.65 11.17 -29.11
N PRO A 208 16.38 10.06 -29.32
CA PRO A 208 15.85 8.89 -30.02
C PRO A 208 14.69 8.30 -29.23
N ARG A 209 13.47 8.47 -29.74
CA ARG A 209 12.25 7.87 -29.16
C ARG A 209 12.06 6.48 -29.74
N ALA A 210 11.62 5.55 -28.91
CA ALA A 210 11.23 4.23 -29.37
C ALA A 210 9.91 4.30 -30.14
N ASP A 211 9.82 3.59 -31.27
CA ASP A 211 8.58 3.48 -32.02
C ASP A 211 7.49 2.80 -31.19
N PRO A 212 6.27 3.36 -31.14
CA PRO A 212 5.20 2.83 -30.31
C PRO A 212 4.74 1.45 -30.83
N ILE A 213 4.73 0.46 -29.93
CA ILE A 213 4.24 -0.89 -30.24
C ILE A 213 2.72 -0.81 -30.50
N PRO A 214 2.21 -1.24 -31.66
CA PRO A 214 0.80 -1.05 -32.03
C PRO A 214 -0.18 -1.99 -31.30
N ILE A 215 0.29 -2.71 -30.29
CA ILE A 215 -0.43 -3.76 -29.56
C ILE A 215 -0.27 -3.53 -28.06
N CYS A 216 -1.36 -3.66 -27.31
CA CYS A 216 -1.35 -3.60 -25.86
C CYS A 216 -0.63 -4.81 -25.27
N SER A 217 0.39 -4.58 -24.45
CA SER A 217 1.15 -5.65 -23.77
C SER A 217 0.33 -6.47 -22.78
N PHE A 218 -0.84 -5.99 -22.37
CA PHE A 218 -1.70 -6.67 -21.38
C PHE A 218 -2.82 -7.47 -22.01
N CYS A 219 -3.57 -6.86 -22.93
CA CYS A 219 -4.73 -7.51 -23.54
C CYS A 219 -4.47 -8.03 -24.95
N LEU A 220 -3.27 -7.80 -25.51
CA LEU A 220 -2.88 -8.12 -26.88
C LEU A 220 -3.80 -7.51 -27.95
N GLY A 221 -4.58 -6.48 -27.57
CA GLY A 221 -5.48 -5.76 -28.47
C GLY A 221 -4.77 -4.61 -29.15
N THR A 222 -5.20 -4.26 -30.35
CA THR A 222 -4.67 -3.12 -31.11
C THR A 222 -5.42 -1.84 -30.74
N LYS A 223 -4.99 -0.70 -31.30
CA LYS A 223 -5.71 0.58 -31.11
C LYS A 223 -7.13 0.56 -31.71
N GLU A 224 -7.37 -0.27 -32.72
CA GLU A 224 -8.65 -0.41 -33.41
C GLU A 224 -9.58 -1.42 -32.73
N SER A 225 -9.02 -2.37 -31.97
CA SER A 225 -9.80 -3.46 -31.40
C SER A 225 -9.22 -3.96 -30.08
N ASN A 226 -9.90 -3.59 -28.99
CA ASN A 226 -9.67 -4.19 -27.68
C ASN A 226 -10.29 -5.60 -27.57
N ARG A 227 -10.15 -6.23 -26.39
CA ARG A 227 -10.78 -7.53 -26.06
C ARG A 227 -12.31 -7.55 -26.26
N GLU A 228 -12.97 -6.39 -26.23
CA GLU A 228 -14.40 -6.20 -26.46
C GLU A 228 -14.73 -5.72 -27.89
N LYS A 229 -13.75 -5.76 -28.81
CA LYS A 229 -13.83 -5.28 -30.20
C LYS A 229 -14.14 -3.80 -30.38
N LYS A 230 -13.88 -2.98 -29.37
CA LYS A 230 -14.03 -1.52 -29.43
C LYS A 230 -12.68 -0.85 -29.71
N PRO A 231 -12.66 0.24 -30.48
CA PRO A 231 -11.46 1.04 -30.67
C PRO A 231 -11.09 1.78 -29.38
N GLU A 232 -9.81 1.73 -28.99
CA GLU A 232 -9.28 2.37 -27.79
C GLU A 232 -7.85 2.82 -28.01
N GLU A 233 -7.52 4.05 -27.60
CA GLU A 233 -6.17 4.58 -27.71
C GLU A 233 -5.19 3.87 -26.76
N LEU A 234 -3.98 3.62 -27.28
CA LEU A 234 -2.88 3.01 -26.53
C LEU A 234 -1.86 4.09 -26.13
N LEU A 235 -1.51 4.14 -24.86
CA LEU A 235 -0.38 4.94 -24.39
C LEU A 235 0.89 4.11 -24.46
N SER A 236 1.82 4.57 -25.29
CA SER A 236 3.16 4.02 -25.44
C SER A 236 4.17 4.77 -24.57
N CYS A 237 5.06 4.03 -23.92
CA CYS A 237 6.25 4.62 -23.33
C CYS A 237 7.18 5.21 -24.41
N ALA A 238 7.69 6.43 -24.21
CA ALA A 238 8.60 7.08 -25.15
C ALA A 238 9.98 6.41 -25.22
N ASP A 239 10.40 5.74 -24.14
CA ASP A 239 11.72 5.11 -24.04
C ASP A 239 11.75 3.66 -24.54
N CYS A 240 10.64 2.93 -24.43
CA CYS A 240 10.59 1.51 -24.76
C CYS A 240 9.44 1.08 -25.67
N GLY A 241 8.62 2.03 -26.16
CA GLY A 241 7.53 1.78 -27.10
C GLY A 241 6.38 0.93 -26.54
N SER A 242 6.49 0.41 -25.32
CA SER A 242 5.49 -0.50 -24.75
C SER A 242 4.16 0.20 -24.52
N SER A 243 3.12 -0.35 -25.14
CA SER A 243 1.78 0.21 -25.18
C SER A 243 0.84 -0.41 -24.15
N GLY A 244 0.17 0.43 -23.37
CA GLY A 244 -0.84 0.07 -22.38
C GLY A 244 -2.10 0.94 -22.52
N LYS A 245 -3.18 0.60 -21.81
CA LYS A 245 -4.42 1.37 -21.82
C LYS A 245 -4.48 2.41 -20.71
N LEU A 246 -5.06 3.58 -20.98
CA LEU A 246 -5.13 4.71 -20.03
C LEU A 246 -5.86 4.40 -18.72
N TRP A 247 -6.81 3.46 -18.70
CA TRP A 247 -7.47 3.02 -17.45
C TRP A 247 -6.51 2.39 -16.42
N LEU A 248 -5.30 2.00 -16.85
CA LEU A 248 -4.22 1.50 -16.00
C LEU A 248 -3.18 2.57 -15.61
N PHE A 249 -3.20 3.76 -16.23
CA PHE A 249 -2.24 4.82 -15.90
C PHE A 249 -2.46 5.38 -14.48
N PHE A 250 -3.69 5.36 -13.96
CA PHE A 250 -3.96 5.70 -12.56
C PHE A 250 -3.45 4.65 -11.55
N VAL A 251 -3.17 3.42 -12.00
CA VAL A 251 -2.69 2.33 -11.12
C VAL A 251 -1.18 2.17 -11.18
N LEU A 252 -0.51 2.55 -12.27
CA LEU A 252 0.93 2.37 -12.45
C LEU A 252 1.78 3.62 -12.19
N PHE A 253 1.24 4.84 -12.33
CA PHE A 253 2.00 6.08 -12.06
C PHE A 253 1.97 6.58 -10.60
N SER A 254 1.54 5.74 -9.65
CA SER A 254 1.73 5.98 -8.21
C SER A 254 3.03 5.36 -7.66
N GLY A 255 3.90 4.82 -8.54
CA GLY A 255 4.87 3.80 -8.17
C GLY A 255 6.32 3.95 -8.66
N PHE A 256 6.75 5.11 -9.18
CA PHE A 256 8.18 5.34 -9.47
C PHE A 256 8.69 6.63 -8.83
N PRO A 257 9.73 6.56 -7.97
CA PRO A 257 10.53 7.72 -7.64
C PRO A 257 11.42 8.03 -8.85
N LEU A 258 11.34 9.25 -9.37
CA LEU A 258 12.38 9.80 -10.23
C LEU A 258 13.67 9.87 -9.40
N LEU A 259 14.68 9.11 -9.83
CA LEU A 259 16.04 9.20 -9.36
C LEU A 259 16.82 9.99 -10.42
N SER A 260 17.52 11.02 -9.94
CA SER A 260 18.32 12.04 -10.63
C SER A 260 17.58 13.11 -11.43
#